data_AF-A0A9X2G8S3-F1
#
_entry.id   AF-A0A9X2G8S3-F1
#
_cell.length_a   1.000
_cell.length_b   1.000
_cell.length_c   1.000
_cell.angle_alpha   90.00
_cell.angle_beta   90.00
_cell.angle_gamma   90.00
#
_symmetry.space_group_name_H-M   'P 1'
#
loop_
_entity.id
_entity.type
_entity.pdbx_description
1 polymer ?
#
loop_
_entity_poly.entity_id
_entity_poly.type
_entity_poly.pdbx_seq_one_letter_code
_entity_poly.pdbx_strand_id
1 'polypeptide(L)' 'MSPEELFWELAEPMLADPAITRSTMMGLPCLRYDGRFFACLDRREQALIVKLVTLMA' A
#
# COMPACT_ATOMS: atom_id res chain seq x y z
N MET A 1 5.85 17.77 -0.46
CA MET A 1 4.93 16.63 -0.66
C MET A 1 4.53 16.09 0.69
N SER A 2 3.23 15.97 0.95
CA SER A 2 2.68 15.37 2.16
C SER A 2 2.77 13.84 2.09
N PRO A 3 2.67 13.12 3.22
CA PRO A 3 2.60 11.66 3.21
C PRO A 3 1.43 11.11 2.40
N GLU A 4 0.33 11.85 2.32
CA GLU A 4 -0.85 11.50 1.53
C GLU A 4 -0.58 11.61 0.03
N GLU A 5 0.05 12.71 -0.40
CA GLU A 5 0.46 12.93 -1.80
C GLU A 5 1.47 11.86 -2.24
N LEU A 6 2.47 11.57 -1.40
CA LEU A 6 3.47 10.54 -1.68
C LEU A 6 2.84 9.15 -1.76
N PHE A 7 1.90 8.83 -0.87
CA PHE A 7 1.18 7.57 -0.94
C PHE A 7 0.41 7.44 -2.25
N TRP A 8 -0.28 8.50 -2.69
CA TRP A 8 -1.05 8.48 -3.93
C TRP A 8 -0.15 8.24 -5.14
N GLU A 9 0.97 8.97 -5.24
CA GLU A 9 1.94 8.80 -6.32
C GLU A 9 2.48 7.37 -6.41
N LEU A 10 2.80 6.75 -5.27
CA LEU A 10 3.34 5.40 -5.24
C LEU A 10 2.27 4.31 -5.44
N ALA A 11 1.04 4.55 -4.98
CA ALA A 11 -0.04 3.55 -4.97
C ALA A 11 -0.90 3.56 -6.23
N GLU A 12 -0.94 4.67 -6.98
CA GLU A 12 -1.79 4.84 -8.16
C GLU A 12 -1.70 3.66 -9.16
N PRO A 13 -0.51 3.16 -9.54
CA PRO A 13 -0.42 2.03 -10.48
C PRO A 13 -1.07 0.74 -9.96
N MET A 14 -1.05 0.54 -8.64
CA MET A 14 -1.60 -0.67 -8.00
C MET A 14 -3.12 -0.58 -7.86
N LEU A 15 -3.65 0.62 -7.68
CA LEU A 15 -5.09 0.89 -7.57
C LEU A 15 -5.83 0.75 -8.92
N ALA A 16 -5.11 0.53 -10.02
CA ALA A 16 -5.70 0.12 -11.29
C ALA A 16 -6.33 -1.30 -11.23
N ASP A 17 -5.90 -2.15 -10.29
CA ASP A 17 -6.52 -3.45 -10.03
C ASP A 17 -7.70 -3.29 -9.04
N PRO A 18 -8.93 -3.65 -9.42
CA PRO A 18 -10.10 -3.53 -8.53
C PRO A 18 -10.04 -4.41 -7.28
N ALA A 19 -9.20 -5.46 -7.25
CA ALA A 19 -8.95 -6.25 -6.05
C ALA A 19 -8.11 -5.49 -5.01
N ILE A 20 -7.40 -4.45 -5.44
CA ILE A 20 -6.57 -3.60 -4.59
C ILE A 20 -7.37 -2.40 -4.10
N THR A 21 -7.46 -2.27 -2.79
CA THR A 21 -8.18 -1.17 -2.14
C THR A 21 -7.29 -0.44 -1.14
N ARG A 22 -7.55 0.86 -0.99
CA ARG A 22 -6.96 1.67 0.07
C ARG A 22 -7.62 1.36 1.41
N SER A 23 -6.82 1.33 2.47
CA SER A 23 -7.24 1.26 3.86
C SER A 23 -6.34 2.13 4.72
N THR A 24 -6.59 2.15 6.03
CA THR A 24 -5.64 2.64 7.02
C THR A 24 -5.17 1.52 7.94
N MET A 25 -3.96 1.66 8.50
CA MET A 25 -3.41 0.84 9.57
C MET A 25 -2.72 1.76 10.57
N MET A 26 -3.19 1.78 11.82
CA MET A 26 -2.66 2.70 12.85
C MET A 26 -2.62 4.18 12.41
N GLY A 27 -3.60 4.60 11.60
CA GLY A 27 -3.68 5.97 11.05
C GLY A 27 -2.78 6.23 9.83
N LEU A 28 -2.06 5.23 9.31
CA LEU A 28 -1.24 5.33 8.11
C LEU A 28 -1.96 4.74 6.89
N PRO A 29 -1.86 5.36 5.70
CA PRO A 29 -2.36 4.78 4.46
C PRO A 29 -1.73 3.42 4.16
N CYS A 30 -2.55 2.46 3.75
CA CYS A 30 -2.12 1.13 3.35
C CYS A 30 -2.95 0.59 2.18
N LEU A 31 -2.44 -0.48 1.56
CA LEU A 31 -3.10 -1.22 0.50
C LEU A 31 -3.48 -2.63 0.97
N ARG A 32 -4.64 -3.08 0.49
CA ARG A 32 -5.20 -4.41 0.72
C ARG A 32 -5.55 -5.06 -0.61
N TYR A 33 -5.18 -6.32 -0.79
CA TYR A 33 -5.60 -7.17 -1.91
C TYR A 33 -6.69 -8.12 -1.40
N ASP A 34 -7.91 -8.06 -1.95
CA ASP A 34 -9.07 -8.80 -1.46
C ASP A 34 -9.25 -8.67 0.07
N GLY A 35 -9.10 -7.45 0.58
CA GLY A 35 -9.21 -7.15 2.01
C GLY A 35 -7.98 -7.55 2.87
N ARG A 36 -7.01 -8.27 2.31
CA ARG A 36 -5.78 -8.69 3.03
C ARG A 36 -4.68 -7.64 2.89
N PHE A 37 -4.12 -7.18 4.02
CA PHE A 37 -3.02 -6.22 4.03
C PHE A 37 -1.79 -6.74 3.29
N PHE A 38 -1.21 -5.89 2.43
CA PHE A 38 0.04 -6.24 1.73
C PHE A 38 1.01 -5.07 1.52
N ALA A 39 0.62 -3.81 1.66
CA ALA A 39 1.58 -2.70 1.59
C ALA A 39 1.19 -1.51 2.48
N CYS A 40 2.16 -0.76 2.98
CA CYS A 40 1.94 0.54 3.64
C CYS A 40 3.05 1.53 3.30
N LEU A 41 2.75 2.82 3.47
CA LEU A 41 3.77 3.87 3.37
C LEU A 41 4.70 3.81 4.59
N ASP A 42 6.00 3.70 4.34
CA ASP A 42 7.03 4.05 5.31
C ASP A 42 7.46 5.51 5.09
N ARG A 43 7.23 6.32 6.12
CA ARG A 43 7.56 7.75 6.09
C ARG A 43 9.07 8.00 6.19
N ARG A 44 9.83 7.06 6.76
CA ARG A 44 11.27 7.19 6.93
C ARG A 44 11.99 7.01 5.60
N GLU A 45 11.67 5.91 4.91
CA GLU A 45 12.28 5.55 3.62
C GLU A 45 11.53 6.18 2.42
N GLN A 46 10.43 6.88 2.67
CA GLN A 46 9.59 7.52 1.65
C GLN A 46 9.16 6.55 0.54
N ALA A 47 8.78 5.32 0.94
CA ALA A 47 8.48 4.23 0.03
C ALA A 47 7.29 3.39 0.50
N LEU A 48 6.70 2.62 -0.41
CA LEU A 48 5.78 1.54 -0.05
C LEU A 48 6.58 0.30 0.39
N ILE A 49 6.44 -0.09 1.65
CA ILE A 49 6.92 -1.40 2.10
C ILE A 49 5.87 -2.43 1.70
N VAL A 50 6.28 -3.42 0.91
CA VAL A 50 5.42 -4.50 0.43
C VAL A 50 5.72 -5.79 1.18
N LYS A 51 4.67 -6.41 1.72
CA LYS A 51 4.71 -7.76 2.27
C LYS A 51 4.74 -8.75 1.12
N LEU A 52 5.94 -9.21 0.78
CA LEU A 52 6.11 -10.33 -0.13
C LEU A 52 5.58 -11.59 0.55
N VAL A 53 4.54 -12.18 -0.03
CA VAL A 53 4.16 -13.55 0.30
C VAL A 53 5.01 -14.48 -0.55
N THR A 54 5.55 -15.54 0.05
CA THR A 54 6.21 -16.58 -0.73
C THR A 54 5.15 -17.26 -1.60
N LEU A 55 5.36 -17.26 -2.91
CA LEU A 55 4.62 -18.11 -3.85
C LEU A 55 4.88 -19.58 -3.45
N MET A 56 4.04 -20.15 -2.60
CA MET A 56 3.97 -21.59 -2.38
C MET A 56 2.52 -22.05 -2.42
N ALA A 57 2.27 -22.92 -3.41
CA ALA A 57 1.10 -23.76 -3.70
C ALA A 57 -0.16 -23.06 -4.23
#